data_AF-A0A919NAI8-F1
#
_entry.id   AF-A0A919NAI8-F1
#
_cell.length_a   1.000
_cell.length_b   1.000
_cell.length_c   1.000
_cell.angle_alpha   90.00
_cell.angle_beta   90.00
_cell.angle_gamma   90.00
#
_symmetry.space_group_name_H-M   'P 1'
#
loop_
_entity.id
_entity.type
_entity.pdbx_description
1 polymer ?
#
loop_
_entity_poly.entity_id
_entity_poly.type
_entity_poly.pdbx_seq_one_letter_code
_entity_poly.pdbx_strand_id
1 'polypeptide(L)'
;MTQRPIIDAGPGLNFLSINQERLLIAMLGQLSAPASVEAEVLRKADQDLRFRPAAAIWKKLTPTWIQILSDDFTPELAQVVHRITQQPMAERLKRSKDLGETMVIAHAVVAAEAGADVIVLIDDGLGTETATREIRRLTRMRHNDSTIGSIRLASTLTVLEKAVGTRYIPDKAKMRDIYQRLRSLDDGLPPIDKTTLLTTTRWKDK
;
A
#
# COMPACT_ATOMS: atom_id res chain seq x y z
N MET A 1 13.27 -4.59 13.69
CA MET A 1 13.57 -3.42 12.82
C MET A 1 12.30 -3.05 12.07
N THR A 2 11.99 -1.77 11.86
CA THR A 2 10.83 -1.38 11.05
C THR A 2 11.23 -1.29 9.59
N GLN A 3 10.60 -2.10 8.73
CA GLN A 3 10.81 -2.03 7.29
C GLN A 3 10.01 -0.86 6.69
N ARG A 4 10.47 -0.32 5.55
CA ARG A 4 9.70 0.66 4.78
C ARG A 4 8.30 0.09 4.48
N PRO A 5 7.22 0.87 4.62
CA PRO A 5 5.90 0.42 4.20
C PRO A 5 5.92 -0.06 2.75
N ILE A 6 5.19 -1.13 2.46
CA ILE A 6 5.05 -1.69 1.12
C ILE A 6 3.74 -1.17 0.55
N ILE A 7 3.80 -0.49 -0.59
CA ILE A 7 2.62 0.09 -1.25
C ILE A 7 2.13 -0.81 -2.37
N ASP A 8 0.81 -0.94 -2.45
CA ASP A 8 0.13 -1.51 -3.61
C ASP A 8 -0.05 -0.48 -4.74
N ALA A 9 -0.27 -1.01 -5.95
CA ALA A 9 -0.45 -0.21 -7.16
C ALA A 9 -1.67 0.69 -7.09
N GLY A 10 -2.80 0.25 -6.54
CA GLY A 10 -4.03 1.06 -6.49
C GLY A 10 -3.85 2.37 -5.71
N PRO A 11 -3.60 2.29 -4.38
CA PRO A 11 -3.38 3.48 -3.56
C PRO A 11 -2.18 4.31 -4.05
N GLY A 12 -1.08 3.64 -4.43
CA GLY A 12 0.10 4.30 -4.98
C GLY A 12 -0.26 5.15 -6.19
N LEU A 13 -0.90 4.56 -7.20
CA LEU A 13 -1.33 5.26 -8.40
C LEU A 13 -2.22 6.47 -8.06
N ASN A 14 -3.24 6.29 -7.22
CA ASN A 14 -4.18 7.34 -6.86
C ASN A 14 -3.51 8.56 -6.23
N PHE A 15 -2.70 8.37 -5.18
CA PHE A 15 -2.00 9.48 -4.51
C PHE A 15 -1.04 10.21 -5.45
N LEU A 16 -0.30 9.47 -6.28
CA LEU A 16 0.67 10.06 -7.21
C LEU A 16 -0.04 10.84 -8.33
N SER A 17 -1.16 10.34 -8.84
CA SER A 17 -1.94 10.99 -9.90
C SER A 17 -2.53 12.33 -9.46
N ILE A 18 -2.77 12.53 -8.17
CA ILE A 18 -3.25 13.80 -7.62
C ILE A 18 -2.13 14.65 -6.98
N ASN A 19 -0.86 14.30 -7.20
CA ASN A 19 0.31 15.00 -6.64
C ASN A 19 0.27 15.10 -5.10
N GLN A 20 -0.14 14.01 -4.44
CA GLN A 20 -0.18 13.88 -2.98
C GLN A 20 0.86 12.87 -2.47
N GLU A 21 1.95 12.65 -3.21
CA GLU A 21 3.05 11.78 -2.81
C GLU A 21 3.69 12.23 -1.50
N ARG A 22 3.83 13.55 -1.30
CA ARG A 22 4.40 14.12 -0.07
C ARG A 22 3.52 13.89 1.15
N LEU A 23 2.20 13.91 0.95
CA LEU A 23 1.25 13.58 2.01
C LEU A 23 1.40 12.10 2.39
N LEU A 24 1.39 11.22 1.38
CA LEU A 24 1.55 9.77 1.59
C LEU A 24 2.84 9.45 2.34
N ILE A 25 3.98 9.97 1.87
CA ILE A 25 5.29 9.79 2.49
C ILE A 25 5.35 10.40 3.89
N ALA A 26 4.72 11.55 4.13
CA ALA A 26 4.70 12.14 5.46
C ALA A 26 3.93 11.29 6.47
N MET A 27 2.89 10.57 6.05
CA MET A 27 2.03 9.76 6.94
C MET A 27 2.55 8.35 7.17
N LEU A 28 3.29 7.79 6.21
CA LEU A 28 3.77 6.41 6.25
C LEU A 28 5.29 6.30 6.41
N GLY A 29 6.05 7.29 5.96
CA GLY A 29 7.51 7.27 5.85
C GLY A 29 7.99 6.98 4.42
N GLN A 30 9.29 6.69 4.28
CA GLN A 30 9.88 6.23 3.02
C GLN A 30 9.25 4.90 2.60
N LEU A 31 8.90 4.76 1.34
CA LEU A 31 8.09 3.65 0.83
C LEU A 31 8.95 2.57 0.19
N SER A 32 8.33 1.43 -0.06
CA SER A 32 8.83 0.38 -0.92
C SER A 32 7.69 -0.18 -1.77
N ALA A 33 8.01 -0.72 -2.93
CA ALA A 33 7.03 -1.35 -3.82
C ALA A 33 7.68 -2.55 -4.54
N PRO A 34 6.97 -3.67 -4.73
CA PRO A 34 7.42 -4.73 -5.62
C PRO A 34 7.63 -4.24 -7.06
N ALA A 35 8.53 -4.86 -7.80
CA ALA A 35 8.80 -4.53 -9.21
C ALA A 35 7.53 -4.64 -10.08
N SER A 36 6.67 -5.62 -9.80
CA SER A 36 5.36 -5.79 -10.43
C SER A 36 4.41 -4.62 -10.17
N VAL A 37 4.47 -3.99 -8.99
CA VAL A 37 3.68 -2.79 -8.67
C VAL A 37 4.19 -1.59 -9.44
N GLU A 38 5.51 -1.40 -9.53
CA GLU A 38 6.10 -0.35 -10.37
C GLU A 38 5.64 -0.49 -11.83
N ALA A 39 5.77 -1.70 -12.40
CA ALA A 39 5.37 -1.99 -13.76
C ALA A 39 3.88 -1.67 -13.98
N GLU A 40 3.01 -2.03 -13.04
CA GLU A 40 1.59 -1.77 -13.12
C GLU A 40 1.25 -0.27 -13.04
N VAL A 41 1.92 0.48 -12.15
CA VAL A 41 1.74 1.94 -12.03
C VAL A 41 2.14 2.63 -13.32
N LEU A 42 3.32 2.31 -13.87
CA LEU A 42 3.81 2.93 -15.10
C LEU A 42 2.93 2.55 -16.31
N ARG A 43 2.49 1.29 -16.39
CA ARG A 43 1.59 0.81 -17.45
C ARG A 43 0.24 1.52 -17.41
N LYS A 44 -0.39 1.63 -16.23
CA LYS A 44 -1.68 2.34 -16.09
C LYS A 44 -1.56 3.83 -16.39
N ALA A 45 -0.46 4.46 -15.96
CA ALA A 45 -0.21 5.87 -16.24
C ALA A 45 0.01 6.16 -17.74
N ASP A 46 0.46 5.18 -18.52
CA ASP A 46 0.60 5.29 -19.97
C ASP A 46 -0.74 5.09 -20.70
N GLN A 47 -1.60 4.22 -20.19
CA GLN A 47 -2.85 3.82 -20.85
C GLN A 47 -4.06 4.69 -20.49
N ASP A 48 -4.07 5.33 -19.32
CA ASP A 48 -5.19 6.16 -18.84
C ASP A 48 -4.70 7.57 -18.48
N LEU A 49 -5.28 8.57 -19.17
CA LEU A 49 -4.95 9.97 -19.01
C LEU A 49 -5.13 10.48 -17.57
N ARG A 50 -6.07 9.91 -16.81
CA ARG A 50 -6.29 10.25 -15.40
C ARG A 50 -5.07 9.93 -14.54
N PHE A 51 -4.33 8.89 -14.91
CA PHE A 51 -3.20 8.39 -14.15
C PHE A 51 -1.84 8.91 -14.64
N ARG A 52 -1.77 9.58 -15.78
CA ARG A 52 -0.55 10.10 -16.39
C ARG A 52 0.39 10.87 -15.43
N PRO A 53 -0.09 11.71 -14.48
CA PRO A 53 0.80 12.38 -13.54
C PRO A 53 1.61 11.41 -12.66
N ALA A 54 1.07 10.23 -12.37
CA ALA A 54 1.74 9.24 -11.52
C ALA A 54 3.10 8.81 -12.09
N ALA A 55 3.21 8.60 -13.41
CA ALA A 55 4.49 8.25 -14.02
C ALA A 55 5.55 9.35 -13.86
N ALA A 56 5.15 10.62 -13.96
CA ALA A 56 6.06 11.75 -13.79
C ALA A 56 6.50 11.91 -12.34
N ILE A 57 5.62 11.64 -11.37
CA ILE A 57 5.97 11.66 -9.95
C ILE A 57 6.82 10.45 -9.58
N TRP A 58 6.47 9.24 -10.05
CA TRP A 58 7.22 8.01 -9.78
C TRP A 58 8.70 8.15 -10.17
N LYS A 59 8.97 8.70 -11.36
CA LYS A 59 10.35 8.98 -11.82
C LYS A 59 11.15 9.94 -10.93
N LYS A 60 10.47 10.79 -10.14
CA LYS A 60 11.10 11.72 -9.19
C LYS A 60 11.32 11.07 -7.81
N LEU A 61 10.64 9.96 -7.52
CA LEU A 61 10.86 9.20 -6.31
C LEU A 61 12.17 8.42 -6.46
N THR A 62 13.27 9.07 -6.07
CA THR A 62 14.60 8.43 -6.00
C THR A 62 14.58 7.22 -5.04
N PRO A 63 15.58 6.33 -5.06
CA PRO A 63 15.70 5.20 -4.13
C PRO A 63 15.62 5.57 -2.63
N THR A 64 15.89 6.84 -2.30
CA THR A 64 15.68 7.39 -0.96
C THR A 64 14.20 7.38 -0.54
N TRP A 65 13.28 7.67 -1.46
CA TRP A 65 11.85 7.85 -1.17
C TRP A 65 11.02 6.60 -1.48
N ILE A 66 11.40 5.83 -2.50
CA ILE A 66 10.78 4.56 -2.83
C ILE A 66 11.85 3.53 -3.16
N GLN A 67 11.83 2.40 -2.46
CA GLN A 67 12.68 1.26 -2.76
C GLN A 67 11.91 0.24 -3.60
N ILE A 68 12.45 -0.15 -4.75
CA ILE A 68 11.88 -1.25 -5.53
C ILE A 68 12.37 -2.58 -4.95
N LEU A 69 11.44 -3.45 -4.59
CA LEU A 69 11.72 -4.82 -4.13
C LEU A 69 11.74 -5.74 -5.34
N SER A 70 12.80 -6.56 -5.48
CA SER A 70 12.90 -7.49 -6.59
C SER A 70 11.86 -8.60 -6.46
N ASP A 71 11.15 -8.89 -7.55
CA ASP A 71 10.24 -10.04 -7.66
C ASP A 71 10.96 -11.29 -8.20
N ASP A 72 12.30 -11.27 -8.24
CA ASP A 72 13.11 -12.42 -8.61
C ASP A 72 12.89 -13.58 -7.63
N PHE A 73 13.08 -14.79 -8.13
CA PHE A 73 12.89 -15.99 -7.34
C PHE A 73 13.84 -16.02 -6.15
N THR A 74 13.26 -16.18 -4.96
CA THR A 74 13.95 -16.63 -3.74
C THR A 74 13.14 -17.76 -3.12
N PRO A 75 13.77 -18.72 -2.41
CA PRO A 75 13.05 -19.80 -1.74
C PRO A 75 11.93 -19.29 -0.82
N GLU A 76 12.20 -18.23 -0.06
CA GLU A 76 11.28 -17.61 0.88
C GLU A 76 10.08 -17.00 0.15
N LEU A 77 10.33 -16.15 -0.85
CA LEU A 77 9.26 -15.50 -1.63
C LEU A 77 8.43 -16.55 -2.37
N ALA A 78 9.06 -17.57 -2.96
CA ALA A 78 8.37 -18.63 -3.67
C ALA A 78 7.45 -19.44 -2.75
N GLN A 79 7.88 -19.74 -1.53
CA GLN A 79 7.06 -20.43 -0.54
C GLN A 79 5.82 -19.62 -0.17
N VAL A 80 5.98 -18.31 0.04
CA VAL A 80 4.84 -17.44 0.35
C VAL A 80 3.88 -17.31 -0.83
N VAL A 81 4.40 -17.09 -2.04
CA VAL A 81 3.59 -17.00 -3.26
C VAL A 81 2.80 -18.29 -3.47
N HIS A 82 3.44 -19.46 -3.29
CA HIS A 82 2.77 -20.74 -3.39
C HIS A 82 1.67 -20.90 -2.35
N ARG A 83 1.92 -20.51 -1.10
CA ARG A 83 0.92 -20.57 -0.04
C ARG A 83 -0.29 -19.68 -0.32
N ILE A 84 -0.06 -18.47 -0.83
CA ILE A 84 -1.13 -17.51 -1.15
C ILE A 84 -1.95 -17.97 -2.34
N THR A 85 -1.29 -18.43 -3.40
CA THR A 85 -1.91 -18.62 -4.74
C THR A 85 -2.17 -20.08 -5.10
N GLN A 86 -1.62 -21.02 -4.34
CA GLN A 86 -1.57 -22.46 -4.64
C GLN A 86 -0.91 -22.78 -5.99
N GLN A 87 -0.03 -21.90 -6.47
CA GLN A 87 0.69 -22.04 -7.75
C GLN A 87 2.20 -21.88 -7.54
N PRO A 88 3.05 -22.55 -8.35
CA PRO A 88 4.47 -22.26 -8.38
C PRO A 88 4.73 -20.79 -8.74
N MET A 89 5.71 -20.14 -8.08
CA MET A 89 6.04 -18.72 -8.34
C MET A 89 6.37 -18.45 -9.81
N ALA A 90 7.12 -19.35 -10.45
CA ALA A 90 7.48 -19.23 -11.86
C ALA A 90 6.26 -19.25 -12.81
N GLU A 91 5.18 -19.94 -12.44
CA GLU A 91 3.92 -19.91 -13.20
C GLU A 91 3.12 -18.65 -12.88
N ARG A 92 3.11 -18.25 -11.60
CA ARG A 92 2.39 -17.07 -11.13
C ARG A 92 2.88 -15.78 -11.78
N LEU A 93 4.20 -15.63 -11.95
CA LEU A 93 4.82 -14.47 -12.59
C LEU A 93 4.42 -14.30 -14.07
N LYS A 94 3.96 -15.37 -14.74
CA LYS A 94 3.48 -15.30 -16.14
C LYS A 94 2.09 -14.69 -16.26
N ARG A 95 1.37 -14.49 -15.15
CA ARG A 95 0.00 -13.97 -15.12
C ARG A 95 0.01 -12.59 -14.49
N SER A 96 -0.38 -11.56 -15.23
CA SER A 96 -0.41 -10.19 -14.73
C SER A 96 -1.56 -9.92 -13.75
N LYS A 97 -2.68 -10.64 -13.89
CA LYS A 97 -3.85 -10.48 -13.02
C LYS A 97 -3.45 -10.68 -11.55
N ASP A 98 -3.79 -9.71 -10.70
CA ASP A 98 -3.58 -9.68 -9.24
C ASP A 98 -2.12 -9.87 -8.79
N LEU A 99 -1.15 -9.72 -9.71
CA LEU A 99 0.27 -10.03 -9.45
C LEU A 99 0.89 -9.05 -8.46
N GLY A 100 0.65 -7.75 -8.66
CA GLY A 100 1.14 -6.70 -7.77
C GLY A 100 0.69 -6.92 -6.33
N GLU A 101 -0.62 -7.13 -6.12
CA GLU A 101 -1.19 -7.43 -4.80
C GLU A 101 -0.56 -8.68 -4.16
N THR A 102 -0.41 -9.76 -4.96
CA THR A 102 0.24 -10.99 -4.49
C THR A 102 1.65 -10.70 -4.00
N MET A 103 2.44 -9.93 -4.76
CA MET A 103 3.83 -9.62 -4.41
C MET A 103 3.93 -8.67 -3.23
N VAL A 104 3.02 -7.69 -3.10
CA VAL A 104 2.95 -6.78 -1.93
C VAL A 104 2.81 -7.59 -0.65
N ILE A 105 1.84 -8.52 -0.63
CA ILE A 105 1.59 -9.37 0.52
C ILE A 105 2.76 -10.33 0.74
N ALA A 106 3.29 -10.93 -0.31
CA ALA A 106 4.35 -11.91 -0.21
C ALA A 106 5.65 -11.30 0.37
N HIS A 107 6.07 -10.14 -0.14
CA HIS A 107 7.21 -9.39 0.39
C HIS A 107 7.01 -8.99 1.85
N ALA A 108 5.81 -8.54 2.21
CA ALA A 108 5.50 -8.16 3.59
C ALA A 108 5.62 -9.35 4.55
N VAL A 109 5.17 -10.53 4.12
CA VAL A 109 5.24 -11.76 4.90
C VAL A 109 6.68 -12.24 5.03
N VAL A 110 7.47 -12.26 3.95
CA VAL A 110 8.89 -12.63 4.03
C VAL A 110 9.64 -11.72 5.01
N ALA A 111 9.42 -10.41 4.92
CA ALA A 111 10.00 -9.45 5.84
C ALA A 111 9.56 -9.68 7.31
N ALA A 112 8.28 -9.96 7.55
CA ALA A 112 7.77 -10.23 8.89
C ALA A 112 8.28 -11.56 9.46
N GLU A 113 8.41 -12.61 8.64
CA GLU A 113 9.04 -13.87 9.04
C GLU A 113 10.52 -13.67 9.40
N ALA A 114 11.20 -12.71 8.77
CA ALA A 114 12.57 -12.28 9.13
C ALA A 114 12.62 -11.31 10.33
N GLY A 115 11.51 -11.08 11.02
CA GLY A 115 11.44 -10.27 12.25
C GLY A 115 11.18 -8.77 12.06
N ALA A 116 10.77 -8.34 10.86
CA ALA A 116 10.43 -6.95 10.61
C ALA A 116 8.97 -6.62 10.95
N ASP A 117 8.74 -5.40 11.46
CA ASP A 117 7.39 -4.82 11.50
C ASP A 117 7.14 -4.06 10.19
N VAL A 118 6.09 -4.47 9.47
CA VAL A 118 5.77 -3.99 8.12
C VAL A 118 4.40 -3.33 8.11
N ILE A 119 4.28 -2.21 7.42
CA ILE A 119 3.00 -1.62 7.04
C ILE A 119 2.74 -1.98 5.58
N VAL A 120 1.55 -2.49 5.27
CA VAL A 120 1.11 -2.72 3.89
C VAL A 120 -0.02 -1.76 3.58
N LEU A 121 0.16 -0.93 2.54
CA LEU A 121 -0.88 -0.04 2.04
C LEU A 121 -1.65 -0.72 0.92
N ILE A 122 -2.90 -1.08 1.17
CA ILE A 122 -3.79 -1.78 0.24
C ILE A 122 -5.24 -1.32 0.44
N ASP A 123 -5.95 -1.11 -0.66
CA ASP A 123 -7.39 -0.74 -0.65
C ASP A 123 -8.28 -1.88 -1.19
N ASP A 124 -7.71 -2.87 -1.88
CA ASP A 124 -8.48 -4.00 -2.43
C ASP A 124 -8.99 -4.96 -1.34
N GLY A 125 -10.24 -5.41 -1.49
CA GLY A 125 -10.91 -6.30 -0.55
C GLY A 125 -10.32 -7.72 -0.51
N LEU A 126 -10.09 -8.33 -1.67
CA LEU A 126 -9.53 -9.70 -1.76
C LEU A 126 -8.08 -9.73 -1.29
N GLY A 127 -7.30 -8.70 -1.62
CA GLY A 127 -5.97 -8.49 -1.10
C GLY A 127 -5.96 -8.31 0.42
N THR A 128 -6.89 -7.53 0.97
CA THR A 128 -7.05 -7.35 2.42
C THR A 128 -7.39 -8.67 3.14
N GLU A 129 -8.28 -9.48 2.59
CA GLU A 129 -8.62 -10.80 3.14
C GLU A 129 -7.41 -11.74 3.15
N THR A 130 -6.66 -11.77 2.04
CA THR A 130 -5.45 -12.57 1.90
C THR A 130 -4.38 -12.14 2.89
N ALA A 131 -4.13 -10.84 3.00
CA ALA A 131 -3.17 -10.29 3.96
C ALA A 131 -3.61 -10.58 5.40
N THR A 132 -4.91 -10.48 5.71
CA THR A 132 -5.46 -10.80 7.04
C THR A 132 -5.23 -12.26 7.42
N ARG A 133 -5.36 -13.20 6.46
CA ARG A 133 -5.05 -14.62 6.69
C ARG A 133 -3.57 -14.82 7.06
N GLU A 134 -2.66 -14.15 6.35
CA GLU A 134 -1.23 -14.22 6.65
C GLU A 134 -0.87 -13.52 7.96
N ILE A 135 -1.49 -12.38 8.28
CA ILE A 135 -1.35 -11.71 9.59
C ILE A 135 -1.72 -12.67 10.73
N ARG A 136 -2.87 -13.36 10.63
CA ARG A 136 -3.28 -14.34 11.65
C ARG A 136 -2.30 -15.50 11.78
N ARG A 137 -1.70 -15.94 10.67
CA ARG A 137 -0.66 -16.98 10.68
C ARG A 137 0.60 -16.48 11.40
N LEU A 138 1.09 -15.29 11.06
CA LEU A 138 2.24 -14.66 11.70
C LEU A 138 2.01 -14.45 13.20
N THR A 139 0.84 -13.97 13.62
CA THR A 139 0.48 -13.83 15.03
C THR A 139 0.58 -15.16 15.78
N ARG A 140 0.10 -16.26 15.18
CA ARG A 140 0.23 -17.60 15.79
C ARG A 140 1.68 -18.06 15.87
N MET A 141 2.49 -17.80 14.84
CA MET A 141 3.93 -18.10 14.89
C MET A 141 4.63 -17.30 15.98
N ARG A 142 4.28 -16.02 16.11
CA ARG A 142 4.86 -15.11 17.10
C ARG A 142 4.60 -15.53 18.55
N HIS A 143 3.50 -16.24 18.82
CA HIS A 143 3.25 -16.83 20.13
C HIS A 143 4.29 -17.90 20.51
N ASN A 144 4.88 -18.59 19.52
CA ASN A 144 5.89 -19.62 19.74
C ASN A 144 7.32 -19.11 19.53
N ASP A 145 7.48 -18.08 18.70
CA ASP A 145 8.77 -17.45 18.40
C ASP A 145 8.62 -15.92 18.40
N SER A 146 9.08 -15.29 19.46
CA SER A 146 8.99 -13.83 19.63
C SER A 146 9.85 -13.03 18.65
N THR A 147 10.72 -13.67 17.87
CA THR A 147 11.54 -13.00 16.85
C THR A 147 10.75 -12.67 15.59
N ILE A 148 9.61 -13.33 15.35
CA ILE A 148 8.72 -13.04 14.24
C ILE A 148 8.10 -11.64 14.41
N GLY A 149 8.16 -10.87 13.33
CA GLY A 149 7.64 -9.50 13.26
C GLY A 149 6.12 -9.46 13.09
N SER A 150 5.63 -8.37 12.51
CA SER A 150 4.20 -8.16 12.32
C SER A 150 3.88 -7.42 11.03
N ILE A 151 2.66 -7.62 10.52
CA ILE A 151 2.12 -6.84 9.42
C ILE A 151 0.93 -6.03 9.93
N ARG A 152 0.89 -4.75 9.59
CA ARG A 152 -0.25 -3.86 9.81
C ARG A 152 -0.76 -3.36 8.48
N LEU A 153 -2.07 -3.45 8.28
CA LEU A 153 -2.71 -2.89 7.09
C LEU A 153 -2.96 -1.39 7.27
N ALA A 154 -2.72 -0.65 6.21
CA ALA A 154 -3.14 0.73 6.03
C ALA A 154 -3.95 0.80 4.73
N SER A 155 -4.92 1.70 4.71
CA SER A 155 -5.73 2.04 3.54
C SER A 155 -5.56 3.52 3.20
N THR A 156 -6.10 3.95 2.06
CA THR A 156 -6.22 5.38 1.73
C THR A 156 -6.93 6.14 2.86
N LEU A 157 -8.00 5.57 3.44
CA LEU A 157 -8.67 6.17 4.60
C LEU A 157 -7.72 6.30 5.79
N THR A 158 -6.94 5.26 6.10
CA THR A 158 -5.95 5.31 7.19
C THR A 158 -4.93 6.43 7.00
N VAL A 159 -4.46 6.65 5.77
CA VAL A 159 -3.52 7.74 5.43
C VAL A 159 -4.16 9.11 5.64
N LEU A 160 -5.38 9.31 5.13
CA LEU A 160 -6.10 10.57 5.28
C LEU A 160 -6.44 10.85 6.75
N GLU A 161 -6.82 9.82 7.51
CA GLU A 161 -7.11 9.93 8.94
C GLU A 161 -5.90 10.40 9.74
N LYS A 162 -4.69 9.89 9.43
CA LYS A 162 -3.45 10.35 10.06
C LYS A 162 -3.10 11.80 9.70
N ALA A 163 -3.50 12.25 8.51
CA ALA A 163 -3.17 13.57 8.00
C ALA A 163 -4.05 14.69 8.57
N VAL A 164 -5.14 14.36 9.29
CA VAL A 164 -6.04 15.35 9.89
C VAL A 164 -5.28 16.29 10.85
N GLY A 165 -5.45 17.60 10.63
CA GLY A 165 -4.81 18.65 11.43
C GLY A 165 -3.32 18.86 11.12
N THR A 166 -2.76 18.12 10.16
CA THR A 166 -1.37 18.34 9.73
C THR A 166 -1.29 19.46 8.69
N ARG A 167 -0.08 19.93 8.39
CA ARG A 167 0.15 20.88 7.29
C ARG A 167 -0.37 20.42 5.92
N TYR A 168 -0.59 19.12 5.73
CA TYR A 168 -1.10 18.56 4.47
C TYR A 168 -2.63 18.57 4.39
N ILE A 169 -3.30 18.39 5.53
CA ILE A 169 -4.76 18.45 5.66
C ILE A 169 -5.13 19.26 6.92
N PRO A 170 -4.97 20.61 6.87
CA PRO A 170 -5.16 21.45 8.04
C PRO A 170 -6.64 21.62 8.43
N ASP A 171 -7.55 21.51 7.46
CA ASP A 171 -8.97 21.72 7.68
C ASP A 171 -9.87 20.77 6.87
N LYS A 172 -11.16 20.76 7.23
CA LYS A 172 -12.18 19.93 6.59
C LYS A 172 -12.39 20.27 5.12
N ALA A 173 -12.13 21.51 4.68
CA ALA A 173 -12.27 21.88 3.28
C ALA A 173 -11.17 21.21 2.47
N LYS A 174 -9.93 21.22 2.96
CA LYS A 174 -8.81 20.53 2.34
C LYS A 174 -8.98 19.01 2.32
N MET A 175 -9.52 18.43 3.40
CA MET A 175 -9.89 17.01 3.42
C MET A 175 -10.88 16.67 2.30
N ARG A 176 -11.95 17.47 2.15
CA ARG A 176 -12.95 17.25 1.09
C ARG A 176 -12.33 17.35 -0.30
N ASP A 177 -11.51 18.36 -0.56
CA ASP A 177 -10.79 18.55 -1.84
C ASP A 177 -9.95 17.32 -2.20
N ILE A 178 -9.06 16.89 -1.29
CA ILE A 178 -8.19 15.73 -1.54
C ILE A 178 -9.02 14.46 -1.72
N TYR A 179 -10.02 14.23 -0.86
CA TYR A 179 -10.87 13.04 -0.93
C TYR A 179 -11.64 12.96 -2.24
N GLN A 180 -12.22 14.06 -2.70
CA GLN A 180 -12.96 14.11 -3.96
C GLN A 180 -12.05 13.79 -5.14
N ARG A 181 -10.82 14.31 -5.13
CA ARG A 181 -9.82 14.03 -6.17
C ARG A 181 -9.39 12.55 -6.15
N LEU A 182 -9.13 11.98 -4.98
CA LEU A 182 -8.85 10.53 -4.86
C LEU A 182 -10.02 9.69 -5.35
N ARG A 183 -11.25 10.00 -4.91
CA ARG A 183 -12.46 9.26 -5.32
C ARG A 183 -12.78 9.40 -6.81
N SER A 184 -12.35 10.47 -7.47
CA SER A 184 -12.49 10.59 -8.93
C SER A 184 -11.63 9.60 -9.73
N LEU A 185 -10.64 9.01 -9.06
CA LEU A 185 -9.73 8.00 -9.60
C LEU A 185 -10.08 6.58 -9.12
N ASP A 186 -10.86 6.46 -8.05
CA ASP A 186 -11.14 5.22 -7.35
C ASP A 186 -12.60 5.13 -6.92
N ASP A 187 -13.36 4.32 -7.66
CA ASP A 187 -14.77 4.06 -7.38
C ASP A 187 -14.98 3.20 -6.11
N GLY A 188 -13.91 2.59 -5.58
CA GLY A 188 -13.92 1.82 -4.34
C GLY A 188 -14.01 2.67 -3.07
N LEU A 189 -13.70 3.97 -3.16
CA LEU A 189 -13.81 4.86 -2.00
C LEU A 189 -15.28 5.20 -1.69
N PRO A 190 -15.74 4.99 -0.44
CA PRO A 190 -17.10 5.31 -0.06
C PRO A 190 -17.39 6.81 -0.20
N PRO A 191 -18.66 7.24 -0.26
CA PRO A 191 -19.00 8.65 -0.08
C PRO A 191 -18.39 9.19 1.24
N ILE A 192 -17.81 10.41 1.21
CA ILE A 192 -17.04 10.95 2.35
C ILE A 192 -17.89 11.08 3.63
N ASP A 193 -19.18 11.34 3.48
CA ASP A 193 -20.20 11.41 4.53
C ASP A 193 -20.46 10.07 5.21
N LYS A 194 -20.12 8.94 4.54
CA LYS A 194 -20.13 7.60 5.13
C LYS A 194 -18.82 7.24 5.84
N THR A 195 -17.86 8.16 5.87
CA THR A 195 -16.59 7.98 6.60
C THR A 195 -16.58 8.80 7.88
N THR A 196 -15.59 8.53 8.74
CA THR A 196 -15.38 9.33 9.95
C THR A 196 -14.44 10.53 9.72
N LEU A 197 -14.00 10.78 8.48
CA LEU A 197 -12.97 11.80 8.17
C LEU A 197 -13.41 13.23 8.51
N LEU A 198 -14.72 13.51 8.54
CA LEU A 198 -15.26 14.85 8.78
C LEU A 198 -15.88 15.04 10.17
N THR A 199 -15.87 14.00 11.03
CA THR A 199 -16.48 14.07 12.36
C THR A 199 -15.76 15.09 13.23
N THR A 200 -16.51 15.90 13.98
CA THR A 200 -15.94 16.98 14.81
C THR A 200 -14.88 16.49 15.80
N THR A 201 -14.99 15.26 16.31
CA THR A 201 -14.00 14.66 17.22
C THR A 201 -12.60 14.54 16.63
N ARG A 202 -12.45 14.45 15.30
CA ARG A 202 -11.13 14.37 14.65
C ARG A 202 -10.46 15.72 14.43
N TRP A 203 -11.22 16.82 14.51
CA TRP A 203 -10.77 18.18 14.18
C TRP A 203 -10.75 19.12 15.38
N LYS A 204 -11.15 18.63 16.57
CA LYS A 204 -11.02 19.38 17.82
C LYS A 204 -9.61 19.13 18.39
N ASP A 205 -8.92 20.23 18.69
CA ASP A 205 -7.66 20.31 19.44
C ASP A 205 -6.44 19.59 18.83
N LYS A 206 -5.93 20.11 17.70
CA LYS A 206 -4.53 19.98 17.28
C LYS A 206 -3.99 21.28 16.73
#